data_AF-A0A0F5ARW8-F1
#
_entry.id   AF-A0A0F5ARW8-F1
#
_cell.length_a   1.000
_cell.length_b   1.000
_cell.length_c   1.000
_cell.angle_alpha   90.00
_cell.angle_beta   90.00
_cell.angle_gamma   90.00
#
_symmetry.space_group_name_H-M   'P 1'
#
loop_
_entity.id
_entity.type
_entity.pdbx_description
1 polymer ?
#
loop_
_entity_poly.entity_id
_entity_poly.type
_entity_poly.pdbx_seq_one_letter_code
_entity_poly.pdbx_strand_id
1 'polypeptide(L)'
;MGFDVFNGDADGLTALVQWRLAHPQATTLITGVKRDIALLKQVPTGTEQVTVLDVSMAKNQDALARLLAAGTRVFYADHHQSGPIPDSPLLDAHIHTSANTCTALIIDKLLGGQYREWALVGAYGDNLDRTANALAQQSGIDEQTRARLAQLGHYLNYNSYGASLDDLIMPPAVLYRHLCGFSTPDAFMRAYPDIVMALADAYQSDRAHAQTLTPALGDENAQVYQLPDAAWARRISGMFGNQLANRHPDRAHAVLTPMPGGEWMVSIRAPLNRPTGAAQLAEQFTTGGGRAAAAGINALPPASLSTFTDAFMAYFSAHAD
;
A
#
# COMPACT_ATOMS: atom_id res chain seq x y z
N MET A 1 -12.86 22.91 12.79
CA MET A 1 -13.18 21.72 11.95
C MET A 1 -11.93 20.86 11.83
N GLY A 2 -12.05 19.53 11.96
CA GLY A 2 -10.91 18.61 11.87
C GLY A 2 -10.88 17.80 10.57
N PHE A 3 -9.68 17.38 10.16
CA PHE A 3 -9.46 16.55 8.97
C PHE A 3 -8.71 15.26 9.32
N ASP A 4 -9.10 14.18 8.67
CA ASP A 4 -8.35 12.92 8.68
C ASP A 4 -7.73 12.70 7.31
N VAL A 5 -6.40 12.63 7.26
CA VAL A 5 -5.61 12.44 6.04
C VAL A 5 -4.94 11.07 6.14
N PHE A 6 -5.30 10.14 5.26
CA PHE A 6 -4.81 8.77 5.38
C PHE A 6 -4.73 8.04 4.05
N ASN A 7 -3.80 7.08 3.95
CA ASN A 7 -3.72 6.18 2.80
C ASN A 7 -4.99 5.30 2.71
N GLY A 8 -5.49 5.06 1.50
CA GLY A 8 -6.70 4.26 1.30
C GLY A 8 -6.49 2.76 1.35
N ASP A 9 -5.31 2.29 1.74
CA ASP A 9 -5.00 0.87 1.94
C ASP A 9 -5.41 0.35 3.33
N ALA A 10 -5.13 -0.93 3.57
CA ALA A 10 -5.46 -1.57 4.83
C ALA A 10 -4.79 -0.90 6.04
N ASP A 11 -3.56 -0.41 5.90
CA ASP A 11 -2.81 0.16 7.02
C ASP A 11 -3.40 1.51 7.42
N GLY A 12 -3.53 2.44 6.46
CA GLY A 12 -4.16 3.74 6.69
C GLY A 12 -5.62 3.65 7.16
N LEU A 13 -6.43 2.77 6.53
CA LEU A 13 -7.83 2.56 6.93
C LEU A 13 -7.94 2.07 8.37
N THR A 14 -7.20 1.03 8.73
CA THR A 14 -7.32 0.40 10.05
C THR A 14 -6.66 1.21 11.15
N ALA A 15 -5.59 1.96 10.85
CA ALA A 15 -5.03 2.96 11.76
C ALA A 15 -6.08 4.01 12.14
N LEU A 16 -6.83 4.53 11.15
CA LEU A 16 -7.86 5.53 11.42
C LEU A 16 -9.05 4.95 12.19
N VAL A 17 -9.49 3.73 11.86
CA VAL A 17 -10.56 3.05 12.59
C VAL A 17 -10.20 2.94 14.07
N GLN A 18 -9.00 2.43 14.39
CA GLN A 18 -8.52 2.34 15.77
C GLN A 18 -8.52 3.71 16.46
N TRP A 19 -7.95 4.72 15.79
CA TRP A 19 -7.83 6.06 16.35
C TRP A 19 -9.18 6.70 16.65
N ARG A 20 -10.16 6.56 15.75
CA ARG A 20 -11.50 7.18 15.89
C ARG A 20 -12.42 6.40 16.82
N LEU A 21 -12.20 5.10 17.02
CA LEU A 21 -12.85 4.35 18.09
C LEU A 21 -12.36 4.78 19.48
N ALA A 22 -11.07 5.13 19.63
CA ALA A 22 -10.51 5.66 20.89
C ALA A 22 -10.83 7.15 21.09
N HIS A 23 -10.82 7.93 20.01
CA HIS A 23 -11.01 9.38 20.01
C HIS A 23 -12.13 9.78 19.03
N PRO A 24 -13.41 9.56 19.41
CA PRO A 24 -14.55 9.84 18.56
C PRO A 24 -14.59 11.31 18.15
N GLN A 25 -14.66 11.56 16.84
CA GLN A 25 -14.70 12.91 16.30
C GLN A 25 -15.31 12.91 14.90
N ALA A 26 -16.10 13.93 14.59
CA ALA A 26 -16.50 14.22 13.22
C ALA A 26 -15.38 14.96 12.48
N THR A 27 -14.99 14.43 11.32
CA THR A 27 -13.89 14.94 10.50
C THR A 27 -14.25 14.89 9.02
N THR A 28 -13.57 15.72 8.24
CA THR A 28 -13.53 15.57 6.78
C THR A 28 -12.41 14.60 6.42
N LEU A 29 -12.74 13.61 5.59
CA LEU A 29 -11.78 12.60 5.14
C LEU A 29 -11.06 13.08 3.88
N ILE A 30 -9.74 12.95 3.86
CA ILE A 30 -8.87 13.12 2.68
C ILE A 30 -8.09 11.82 2.52
N THR A 31 -8.42 11.06 1.48
CA THR A 31 -7.82 9.76 1.19
C THR A 31 -7.93 9.47 -0.30
N GLY A 32 -7.16 8.51 -0.80
CA GLY A 32 -7.06 8.17 -2.21
C GLY A 32 -6.55 6.75 -2.42
N VAL A 33 -6.20 6.43 -3.66
CA VAL A 33 -5.55 5.14 -3.99
C VAL A 33 -4.20 5.01 -3.29
N LYS A 34 -3.65 3.80 -3.18
CA LYS A 34 -2.38 3.53 -2.44
C LYS A 34 -1.20 4.42 -2.84
N ARG A 35 -1.19 4.86 -4.11
CA ARG A 35 -0.12 5.68 -4.69
C ARG A 35 -0.33 7.18 -4.54
N ASP A 36 -1.50 7.63 -4.10
CA ASP A 36 -1.72 9.04 -3.78
C ASP A 36 -1.11 9.34 -2.40
N ILE A 37 0.19 9.65 -2.40
CA ILE A 37 1.00 9.81 -1.18
C ILE A 37 1.24 11.28 -0.79
N ALA A 38 0.67 12.23 -1.53
CA ALA A 38 0.84 13.67 -1.30
C ALA A 38 -0.49 14.32 -0.89
N LEU A 39 -1.22 13.66 0.00
CA LEU A 39 -2.60 14.01 0.38
C LEU A 39 -2.69 15.27 1.25
N LEU A 40 -1.68 15.57 2.07
CA LEU A 40 -1.75 16.65 3.07
C LEU A 40 -1.91 18.04 2.45
N LYS A 41 -1.49 18.20 1.18
CA LYS A 41 -1.65 19.45 0.43
C LYS A 41 -3.12 19.87 0.25
N GLN A 42 -4.05 18.91 0.35
CA GLN A 42 -5.49 19.16 0.19
C GLN A 42 -6.14 19.80 1.42
N VAL A 43 -5.45 19.82 2.58
CA VAL A 43 -5.99 20.42 3.80
C VAL A 43 -5.98 21.96 3.70
N PRO A 44 -7.13 22.63 3.92
CA PRO A 44 -7.21 24.09 3.94
C PRO A 44 -6.41 24.73 5.08
N THR A 45 -5.83 25.91 4.85
CA THR A 45 -5.30 26.75 5.94
C THR A 45 -6.43 27.21 6.86
N GLY A 46 -6.16 27.38 8.14
CA GLY A 46 -7.19 27.72 9.16
C GLY A 46 -7.93 26.50 9.73
N THR A 47 -7.52 25.29 9.36
CA THR A 47 -7.93 24.05 10.03
C THR A 47 -7.40 24.03 11.46
N GLU A 48 -8.24 23.66 12.43
CA GLU A 48 -7.86 23.60 13.85
C GLU A 48 -6.97 22.39 14.15
N GLN A 49 -7.32 21.24 13.58
CA GLN A 49 -6.59 20.00 13.83
C GLN A 49 -6.64 19.02 12.66
N VAL A 50 -5.55 18.28 12.49
CA VAL A 50 -5.39 17.27 11.45
C VAL A 50 -4.81 16.01 12.07
N THR A 51 -5.38 14.86 11.74
CA THR A 51 -4.79 13.55 11.99
C THR A 51 -4.26 13.01 10.66
N VAL A 52 -2.97 12.70 10.59
CA VAL A 52 -2.30 12.16 9.41
C VAL A 52 -1.80 10.75 9.71
N LEU A 53 -2.21 9.78 8.88
CA LEU A 53 -1.93 8.35 9.11
C LEU A 53 -1.44 7.69 7.82
N ASP A 54 -0.32 6.99 7.90
CA ASP A 54 0.19 6.15 6.80
C ASP A 54 0.49 6.92 5.50
N VAL A 55 0.89 8.18 5.64
CA VAL A 55 1.33 8.99 4.51
C VAL A 55 2.73 9.48 4.83
N SER A 56 3.67 9.30 3.90
CA SER A 56 5.07 9.70 4.13
C SER A 56 5.21 11.18 4.43
N MET A 57 5.75 11.51 5.60
CA MET A 57 6.07 12.90 5.94
C MET A 57 7.10 13.50 4.99
N ALA A 58 8.05 12.71 4.46
CA ALA A 58 9.03 13.18 3.47
C ALA A 58 8.36 13.71 2.19
N LYS A 59 7.20 13.17 1.81
CA LYS A 59 6.43 13.62 0.64
C LYS A 59 5.48 14.78 0.94
N ASN A 60 5.32 15.15 2.20
CA ASN A 60 4.32 16.12 2.65
C ASN A 60 4.93 17.26 3.48
N GLN A 61 6.25 17.45 3.46
CA GLN A 61 6.95 18.45 4.28
C GLN A 61 6.41 19.87 4.07
N ASP A 62 6.28 20.32 2.82
CA ASP A 62 5.80 21.66 2.51
C ASP A 62 4.36 21.88 3.01
N ALA A 63 3.50 20.87 2.82
CA ALA A 63 2.13 20.92 3.29
C ALA A 63 2.05 20.95 4.82
N LEU A 64 2.88 20.14 5.50
CA LEU A 64 2.96 20.10 6.96
C LEU A 64 3.45 21.44 7.52
N ALA A 65 4.54 21.99 6.98
CA ALA A 65 5.09 23.27 7.40
C ALA A 65 4.07 24.40 7.25
N ARG A 66 3.34 24.44 6.12
CA ARG A 66 2.26 25.40 5.89
C ARG A 66 1.15 25.31 6.94
N LEU A 67 0.73 24.10 7.32
CA LEU A 67 -0.32 23.90 8.31
C LEU A 67 0.15 24.31 9.72
N LEU A 68 1.34 23.89 10.13
CA LEU A 68 1.91 24.25 11.44
C LEU A 68 2.10 25.77 11.56
N ALA A 69 2.60 26.44 10.52
CA ALA A 69 2.74 27.90 10.49
C ALA A 69 1.38 28.63 10.57
N ALA A 70 0.30 28.00 10.11
CA ALA A 70 -1.06 28.51 10.21
C ALA A 70 -1.74 28.22 11.57
N GLY A 71 -1.02 27.61 12.52
CA GLY A 71 -1.54 27.30 13.86
C GLY A 71 -2.33 25.98 13.96
N THR A 72 -2.31 25.15 12.91
CA THR A 72 -2.99 23.85 12.92
C THR A 72 -2.26 22.86 13.83
N ARG A 73 -3.00 22.19 14.73
CA ARG A 73 -2.46 21.05 15.50
C ARG A 73 -2.45 19.80 14.65
N VAL A 74 -1.33 19.11 14.58
CA VAL A 74 -1.17 17.93 13.72
C VAL A 74 -0.75 16.74 14.56
N PHE A 75 -1.57 15.69 14.57
CA PHE A 75 -1.16 14.35 14.97
C PHE A 75 -0.69 13.61 13.71
N TYR A 76 0.48 12.98 13.77
CA TYR A 76 1.10 12.32 12.62
C TYR A 76 1.66 10.97 13.04
N ALA A 77 1.11 9.87 12.53
CA ALA A 77 1.69 8.53 12.72
C ALA A 77 1.96 7.88 11.37
N ASP A 78 3.19 7.41 11.18
CA ASP A 78 3.64 6.86 9.89
C ASP A 78 4.87 5.97 10.10
N HIS A 79 5.05 5.00 9.20
CA HIS A 79 6.19 4.08 9.19
C HIS A 79 7.12 4.31 7.98
N HIS A 80 6.79 5.23 7.08
CA HIS A 80 7.65 5.60 5.97
C HIS A 80 8.76 6.59 6.38
N GLN A 81 9.66 6.88 5.44
CA GLN A 81 10.66 7.93 5.64
C GLN A 81 9.98 9.28 5.91
N SER A 82 10.45 9.99 6.94
CA SER A 82 9.95 11.31 7.32
C SER A 82 10.73 12.47 6.71
N GLY A 83 12.02 12.27 6.41
CA GLY A 83 12.97 13.37 6.28
C GLY A 83 13.10 14.13 7.62
N PRO A 84 13.55 15.39 7.60
CA PRO A 84 13.56 16.24 8.78
C PRO A 84 12.16 16.40 9.39
N ILE A 85 12.01 16.09 10.68
CA ILE A 85 10.77 16.31 11.43
C ILE A 85 10.77 17.76 11.95
N PRO A 86 9.75 18.58 11.68
CA PRO A 86 9.68 19.95 12.19
C PRO A 86 9.67 20.01 13.71
N ASP A 87 10.47 20.90 14.29
CA ASP A 87 10.39 21.23 15.72
C ASP A 87 9.24 22.24 15.94
N SER A 88 8.08 21.73 16.34
CA SER A 88 6.89 22.54 16.57
C SER A 88 6.07 21.98 17.73
N PRO A 89 5.61 22.82 18.69
CA PRO A 89 4.71 22.37 19.75
C PRO A 89 3.31 21.99 19.24
N LEU A 90 3.01 22.28 17.96
CA LEU A 90 1.75 21.93 17.31
C LEU A 90 1.82 20.58 16.58
N LEU A 91 2.98 19.91 16.57
CA LEU A 91 3.18 18.62 15.94
C LEU A 91 3.38 17.52 16.99
N ASP A 92 2.49 16.53 16.97
CA ASP A 92 2.65 15.27 17.69
C ASP A 92 2.99 14.17 16.67
N ALA A 93 4.28 13.83 16.56
CA ALA A 93 4.80 12.95 15.52
C ALA A 93 5.28 11.59 16.07
N HIS A 94 4.68 10.51 15.57
CA HIS A 94 5.00 9.12 15.88
C HIS A 94 5.53 8.40 14.63
N ILE A 95 6.81 8.59 14.34
CA ILE A 95 7.48 8.00 13.17
C ILE A 95 8.30 6.78 13.57
N HIS A 96 8.00 5.62 12.99
CA HIS A 96 8.76 4.38 13.24
C HIS A 96 9.06 3.63 11.93
N THR A 97 10.29 3.74 11.43
CA THR A 97 10.68 3.24 10.10
C THR A 97 11.19 1.79 10.05
N SER A 98 10.97 1.03 11.12
CA SER A 98 11.42 -0.36 11.17
C SER A 98 10.68 -1.21 10.14
N ALA A 99 11.40 -2.13 9.47
CA ALA A 99 10.81 -3.01 8.46
C ALA A 99 9.76 -4.02 8.99
N ASN A 100 9.57 -4.08 10.31
CA ASN A 100 8.64 -5.00 10.97
C ASN A 100 7.42 -4.31 11.59
N THR A 101 7.16 -3.03 11.26
CA THR A 101 5.99 -2.28 11.75
C THR A 101 5.26 -1.59 10.59
N CYS A 102 3.99 -1.31 10.81
CA CYS A 102 3.14 -0.48 9.98
C CYS A 102 2.41 0.55 10.87
N THR A 103 1.72 1.51 10.28
CA THR A 103 1.01 2.58 10.99
C THR A 103 -0.06 2.05 11.93
N ALA A 104 -0.81 1.02 11.52
CA ALA A 104 -1.84 0.38 12.34
C ALA A 104 -1.25 -0.23 13.63
N LEU A 105 -0.03 -0.76 13.58
CA LEU A 105 0.69 -1.26 14.77
C LEU A 105 1.27 -0.13 15.64
N ILE A 106 1.62 1.01 15.03
CA ILE A 106 2.00 2.22 15.80
C ILE A 106 0.79 2.68 16.61
N ILE A 107 -0.39 2.77 15.98
CA ILE A 107 -1.63 3.15 16.66
C ILE A 107 -2.02 2.13 17.73
N ASP A 108 -1.92 0.82 17.46
CA ASP A 108 -2.17 -0.24 18.45
C ASP A 108 -1.38 -0.02 19.75
N LYS A 109 -0.07 0.27 19.60
CA LYS A 109 0.83 0.51 20.73
C LYS A 109 0.42 1.76 21.50
N LEU A 110 0.07 2.85 20.81
CA LEU A 110 -0.38 4.10 21.45
C LEU A 110 -1.68 3.91 22.23
N LEU A 111 -2.58 3.04 21.73
CA LEU A 111 -3.87 2.73 22.36
C LEU A 111 -3.80 1.54 23.33
N GLY A 112 -2.60 1.04 23.65
CA GLY A 112 -2.43 -0.07 24.60
C GLY A 112 -3.09 -1.39 24.15
N GLY A 113 -3.26 -1.61 22.84
CA GLY A 113 -3.85 -2.83 22.30
C GLY A 113 -5.37 -2.90 22.36
N GLN A 114 -6.07 -1.81 22.67
CA GLN A 114 -7.54 -1.81 22.85
C GLN A 114 -8.31 -2.33 21.62
N TYR A 115 -7.77 -2.14 20.42
CA TYR A 115 -8.39 -2.51 19.14
C TYR A 115 -7.47 -3.42 18.30
N ARG A 116 -6.70 -4.29 18.97
CA ARG A 116 -5.63 -5.15 18.40
C ARG A 116 -6.01 -5.85 17.10
N GLU A 117 -7.24 -6.36 16.99
CA GLU A 117 -7.67 -7.07 15.78
C GLU A 117 -7.65 -6.17 14.53
N TRP A 118 -7.99 -4.89 14.65
CA TRP A 118 -7.85 -3.93 13.54
C TRP A 118 -6.39 -3.69 13.18
N ALA A 119 -5.50 -3.62 14.17
CA ALA A 119 -4.07 -3.50 13.94
C ALA A 119 -3.49 -4.70 13.19
N LEU A 120 -3.95 -5.90 13.53
CA LEU A 120 -3.59 -7.13 12.84
C LEU A 120 -4.06 -7.12 11.38
N VAL A 121 -5.29 -6.66 11.11
CA VAL A 121 -5.81 -6.50 9.74
C VAL A 121 -4.90 -5.57 8.91
N GLY A 122 -4.51 -4.42 9.48
CA GLY A 122 -3.54 -3.51 8.84
C GLY A 122 -2.20 -4.18 8.57
N ALA A 123 -1.63 -4.86 9.57
CA ALA A 123 -0.36 -5.56 9.44
C ALA A 123 -0.36 -6.67 8.38
N TYR A 124 -1.44 -7.45 8.25
CA TYR A 124 -1.57 -8.43 7.16
C TYR A 124 -1.68 -7.74 5.80
N GLY A 125 -2.48 -6.67 5.71
CA GLY A 125 -2.60 -5.89 4.47
C GLY A 125 -1.26 -5.32 4.01
N ASP A 126 -0.37 -4.98 4.95
CA ASP A 126 0.96 -4.46 4.67
C ASP A 126 2.04 -5.55 4.50
N ASN A 127 1.62 -6.82 4.36
CA ASN A 127 2.47 -8.01 4.18
C ASN A 127 3.45 -8.26 5.35
N LEU A 128 3.03 -7.93 6.57
CA LEU A 128 3.77 -8.19 7.82
C LEU A 128 3.29 -9.47 8.52
N ASP A 129 3.00 -10.53 7.76
CA ASP A 129 2.44 -11.80 8.25
C ASP A 129 3.19 -12.35 9.47
N ARG A 130 4.53 -12.30 9.47
CA ARG A 130 5.34 -12.79 10.60
C ARG A 130 5.08 -11.98 11.87
N THR A 131 5.07 -10.65 11.78
CA THR A 131 4.80 -9.77 12.91
C THR A 131 3.37 -9.97 13.41
N ALA A 132 2.40 -9.97 12.48
CA ALA A 132 0.99 -10.13 12.80
C ALA A 132 0.70 -11.49 13.46
N ASN A 133 1.28 -12.57 12.94
CA ASN A 133 1.12 -13.91 13.51
C ASN A 133 1.68 -14.02 14.93
N ALA A 134 2.87 -13.48 15.17
CA ALA A 134 3.48 -13.48 16.50
C ALA A 134 2.64 -12.67 17.49
N LEU A 135 2.14 -11.49 17.09
CA LEU A 135 1.30 -10.65 17.92
C LEU A 135 -0.06 -11.30 18.21
N ALA A 136 -0.70 -11.92 17.21
CA ALA A 136 -1.95 -12.65 17.37
C ALA A 136 -1.83 -13.80 18.37
N GLN A 137 -0.74 -14.57 18.29
CA GLN A 137 -0.46 -15.65 19.25
C GLN A 137 -0.27 -15.12 20.68
N GLN A 138 0.47 -14.03 20.84
CA GLN A 138 0.65 -13.37 22.14
C GLN A 138 -0.67 -12.82 22.71
N SER A 139 -1.62 -12.45 21.84
CA SER A 139 -2.96 -12.02 22.19
C SER A 139 -3.95 -13.15 22.49
N GLY A 140 -3.55 -14.42 22.31
CA GLY A 140 -4.47 -15.55 22.43
C GLY A 140 -5.54 -15.62 21.33
N ILE A 141 -5.29 -15.00 20.17
CA ILE A 141 -6.19 -15.05 19.00
C ILE A 141 -5.97 -16.40 18.30
N ASP A 142 -7.06 -17.15 18.13
CA ASP A 142 -7.02 -18.46 17.49
C ASP A 142 -6.72 -18.39 15.98
N GLU A 143 -6.36 -19.54 15.42
CA GLU A 143 -5.99 -19.68 14.01
C GLU A 143 -7.11 -19.26 13.05
N GLN A 144 -8.36 -19.59 13.37
CA GLN A 144 -9.51 -19.34 12.50
C GLN A 144 -9.81 -17.85 12.40
N THR A 145 -9.77 -17.15 13.52
CA THR A 145 -9.91 -15.70 13.61
C THR A 145 -8.74 -15.03 12.91
N ARG A 146 -7.51 -15.48 13.18
CA ARG A 146 -6.30 -14.98 12.51
C ARG A 146 -6.38 -15.06 10.99
N ALA A 147 -6.82 -16.20 10.44
CA ALA A 147 -6.99 -16.38 8.99
C ALA A 147 -8.02 -15.41 8.40
N ARG A 148 -9.13 -15.16 9.10
CA ARG A 148 -10.16 -14.19 8.68
C ARG A 148 -9.62 -12.75 8.71
N LEU A 149 -8.87 -12.37 9.74
CA LEU A 149 -8.22 -11.06 9.82
C LEU A 149 -7.21 -10.86 8.68
N ALA A 150 -6.43 -11.89 8.37
CA ALA A 150 -5.47 -11.85 7.26
C ALA A 150 -6.16 -11.70 5.90
N GLN A 151 -7.24 -12.45 5.66
CA GLN A 151 -8.03 -12.32 4.44
C GLN A 151 -8.60 -10.91 4.29
N LEU A 152 -9.19 -10.35 5.34
CA LEU A 152 -9.70 -8.99 5.31
C LEU A 152 -8.58 -7.97 5.02
N GLY A 153 -7.43 -8.09 5.67
CA GLY A 153 -6.27 -7.22 5.42
C GLY A 153 -5.84 -7.24 3.97
N HIS A 154 -5.73 -8.43 3.38
CA HIS A 154 -5.40 -8.58 1.96
C HIS A 154 -6.46 -7.96 1.04
N TYR A 155 -7.75 -8.12 1.33
CA TYR A 155 -8.82 -7.54 0.52
C TYR A 155 -8.86 -6.02 0.60
N LEU A 156 -8.67 -5.44 1.79
CA LEU A 156 -8.58 -3.99 1.97
C LEU A 156 -7.37 -3.41 1.23
N ASN A 157 -6.19 -4.05 1.32
CA ASN A 157 -5.01 -3.60 0.61
C ASN A 157 -5.13 -3.81 -0.91
N TYR A 158 -5.73 -4.91 -1.37
CA TYR A 158 -6.01 -5.12 -2.78
C TYR A 158 -6.92 -4.02 -3.36
N ASN A 159 -7.96 -3.64 -2.62
CA ASN A 159 -8.89 -2.58 -3.02
C ASN A 159 -8.24 -1.20 -3.09
N SER A 160 -7.03 -0.98 -2.61
CA SER A 160 -6.38 0.35 -2.70
C SER A 160 -5.53 0.53 -3.96
N TYR A 161 -5.25 -0.54 -4.69
CA TYR A 161 -4.49 -0.47 -5.94
C TYR A 161 -5.36 0.03 -7.09
N GLY A 162 -4.85 0.99 -7.86
CA GLY A 162 -5.56 1.59 -8.99
C GLY A 162 -4.80 2.81 -9.48
N ALA A 163 -5.09 3.29 -10.69
CA ALA A 163 -4.61 4.58 -11.18
C ALA A 163 -5.53 5.72 -10.73
N SER A 164 -6.83 5.45 -10.56
CA SER A 164 -7.82 6.39 -10.00
C SER A 164 -8.82 5.65 -9.12
N LEU A 165 -9.68 6.40 -8.41
CA LEU A 165 -10.76 5.83 -7.60
C LEU A 165 -11.74 4.97 -8.41
N ASP A 166 -11.85 5.19 -9.73
CA ASP A 166 -12.74 4.42 -10.60
C ASP A 166 -12.22 2.99 -10.85
N ASP A 167 -10.92 2.75 -10.63
CA ASP A 167 -10.36 1.40 -10.71
C ASP A 167 -10.70 0.56 -9.46
N LEU A 168 -11.14 1.18 -8.36
CA LEU A 168 -11.34 0.50 -7.08
C LEU A 168 -12.73 -0.12 -7.00
N ILE A 169 -12.87 -1.19 -6.22
CA ILE A 169 -14.18 -1.81 -5.98
C ILE A 169 -15.02 -0.90 -5.10
N MET A 170 -14.39 -0.26 -4.12
CA MET A 170 -15.01 0.74 -3.26
C MET A 170 -14.04 1.88 -2.97
N PRO A 171 -14.47 3.16 -3.08
CA PRO A 171 -13.64 4.28 -2.67
C PRO A 171 -13.27 4.20 -1.18
N PRO A 172 -12.02 4.51 -0.78
CA PRO A 172 -11.54 4.31 0.58
C PRO A 172 -12.30 5.14 1.62
N ALA A 173 -12.74 6.35 1.26
CA ALA A 173 -13.56 7.17 2.15
C ALA A 173 -14.95 6.56 2.44
N VAL A 174 -15.52 5.80 1.49
CA VAL A 174 -16.78 5.08 1.67
C VAL A 174 -16.53 3.83 2.50
N LEU A 175 -15.48 3.07 2.16
CA LEU A 175 -15.09 1.86 2.87
C LEU A 175 -14.81 2.15 4.35
N TYR A 176 -14.02 3.19 4.64
CA TYR A 176 -13.77 3.65 6.01
C TYR A 176 -15.05 3.88 6.83
N ARG A 177 -16.06 4.53 6.23
CA ARG A 177 -17.34 4.81 6.92
C ARG A 177 -18.10 3.54 7.29
N HIS A 178 -17.93 2.46 6.53
CA HIS A 178 -18.47 1.16 6.90
C HIS A 178 -17.65 0.48 8.01
N LEU A 179 -16.32 0.66 8.04
CA LEU A 179 -15.45 0.05 9.04
C LEU A 179 -15.56 0.72 10.42
N CYS A 180 -15.61 2.07 10.47
CA CYS A 180 -15.39 2.85 11.69
C CYS A 180 -16.47 2.69 12.78
N GLY A 181 -17.59 2.04 12.48
CA GLY A 181 -18.67 1.76 13.43
C GLY A 181 -18.46 0.50 14.28
N PHE A 182 -17.41 -0.29 14.04
CA PHE A 182 -17.23 -1.60 14.66
C PHE A 182 -15.95 -1.69 15.49
N SER A 183 -16.08 -2.09 16.75
CA SER A 183 -14.95 -2.32 17.65
C SER A 183 -14.06 -3.50 17.23
N THR A 184 -14.60 -4.44 16.46
CA THR A 184 -13.88 -5.62 15.96
C THR A 184 -14.12 -5.80 14.45
N PRO A 185 -13.10 -6.26 13.69
CA PRO A 185 -13.26 -6.62 12.28
C PRO A 185 -14.33 -7.68 12.06
N ASP A 186 -14.47 -8.61 13.00
CA ASP A 186 -15.43 -9.70 12.96
C ASP A 186 -16.88 -9.20 13.01
N ALA A 187 -17.16 -8.14 13.79
CA ALA A 187 -18.46 -7.49 13.81
C ALA A 187 -18.76 -6.78 12.49
N PHE A 188 -17.76 -6.12 11.88
CA PHE A 188 -17.89 -5.53 10.54
C PHE A 188 -18.22 -6.59 9.48
N MET A 189 -17.44 -7.68 9.42
CA MET A 189 -17.63 -8.73 8.42
C MET A 189 -19.01 -9.40 8.52
N ARG A 190 -19.57 -9.53 9.73
CA ARG A 190 -20.94 -10.03 9.93
C ARG A 190 -22.03 -9.03 9.55
N ALA A 191 -21.79 -7.74 9.77
CA ALA A 191 -22.76 -6.69 9.46
C ALA A 191 -22.80 -6.35 7.97
N TYR A 192 -21.67 -6.47 7.27
CA TYR A 192 -21.52 -6.14 5.85
C TYR A 192 -20.89 -7.30 5.05
N PRO A 193 -21.51 -8.50 5.04
CA PRO A 193 -20.98 -9.64 4.30
C PRO A 193 -20.89 -9.36 2.79
N ASP A 194 -21.83 -8.58 2.25
CA ASP A 194 -21.85 -8.22 0.82
C ASP A 194 -20.62 -7.39 0.41
N ILE A 195 -20.14 -6.50 1.28
CA ILE A 195 -18.92 -5.71 1.01
C ILE A 195 -17.71 -6.65 0.97
N VAL A 196 -17.60 -7.54 1.96
CA VAL A 196 -16.48 -8.50 2.04
C VAL A 196 -16.49 -9.44 0.83
N MET A 197 -17.66 -9.93 0.43
CA MET A 197 -17.84 -10.78 -0.75
C MET A 197 -17.48 -10.04 -2.04
N ALA A 198 -17.92 -8.79 -2.22
CA ALA A 198 -17.57 -8.01 -3.41
C ALA A 198 -16.05 -7.82 -3.56
N LEU A 199 -15.34 -7.54 -2.47
CA LEU A 199 -13.88 -7.45 -2.47
C LEU A 199 -13.21 -8.81 -2.78
N ALA A 200 -13.71 -9.88 -2.17
CA ALA A 200 -13.18 -11.22 -2.36
C ALA A 200 -13.39 -11.72 -3.80
N ASP A 201 -14.58 -11.55 -4.36
CA ASP A 201 -14.93 -11.97 -5.72
C ASP A 201 -14.12 -11.22 -6.77
N ALA A 202 -14.00 -9.89 -6.61
CA ALA A 202 -13.13 -9.08 -7.47
C ALA A 202 -11.68 -9.55 -7.42
N TYR A 203 -11.15 -9.78 -6.21
CA TYR A 203 -9.80 -10.29 -6.03
C TYR A 203 -9.57 -11.64 -6.72
N GLN A 204 -10.49 -12.60 -6.55
CA GLN A 204 -10.35 -13.92 -7.18
C GLN A 204 -10.50 -13.85 -8.71
N SER A 205 -11.44 -13.04 -9.21
CA SER A 205 -11.64 -12.79 -10.64
C SER A 205 -10.37 -12.20 -11.27
N ASP A 206 -9.82 -11.15 -10.67
CA ASP A 206 -8.60 -10.50 -11.17
C ASP A 206 -7.39 -11.44 -11.14
N ARG A 207 -7.28 -12.28 -10.11
CA ARG A 207 -6.25 -13.33 -10.05
C ARG A 207 -6.42 -14.37 -11.13
N ALA A 208 -7.65 -14.79 -11.43
CA ALA A 208 -7.92 -15.74 -12.50
C ALA A 208 -7.48 -15.16 -13.86
N HIS A 209 -7.81 -13.89 -14.14
CA HIS A 209 -7.33 -13.21 -15.34
C HIS A 209 -5.80 -13.14 -15.38
N ALA A 210 -5.15 -12.73 -14.28
CA ALA A 210 -3.70 -12.64 -14.22
C ALA A 210 -3.01 -13.99 -14.50
N GLN A 211 -3.61 -15.11 -14.10
CA GLN A 211 -3.08 -16.46 -14.34
C GLN A 211 -3.15 -16.90 -15.80
N THR A 212 -4.01 -16.28 -16.62
CA THR A 212 -4.09 -16.57 -18.06
C THR A 212 -3.09 -15.76 -18.90
N LEU A 213 -2.39 -14.80 -18.29
CA LEU A 213 -1.43 -13.97 -19.00
C LEU A 213 -0.20 -14.76 -19.40
N THR A 214 0.26 -14.53 -20.62
CA THR A 214 1.55 -15.01 -21.12
C THR A 214 2.56 -13.86 -21.13
N PRO A 215 3.86 -14.14 -20.97
CA PRO A 215 4.88 -13.11 -21.12
C PRO A 215 4.85 -12.54 -22.55
N ALA A 216 5.01 -11.23 -22.67
CA ALA A 216 5.14 -10.56 -23.97
C ALA A 216 6.52 -10.80 -24.59
N LEU A 217 7.51 -11.03 -23.73
CA LEU A 217 8.93 -11.19 -24.04
C LEU A 217 9.56 -11.98 -22.88
N GLY A 218 10.54 -12.82 -23.17
CA GLY A 218 11.34 -13.46 -22.14
C GLY A 218 11.97 -14.78 -22.55
N ASP A 219 12.73 -15.33 -21.64
CA ASP A 219 13.30 -16.67 -21.67
C ASP A 219 13.08 -17.39 -20.32
N GLU A 220 13.93 -18.37 -20.00
CA GLU A 220 13.87 -19.13 -18.75
C GLU A 220 14.31 -18.35 -17.51
N ASN A 221 15.13 -17.30 -17.68
CA ASN A 221 15.77 -16.52 -16.61
C ASN A 221 15.09 -15.17 -16.39
N ALA A 222 14.46 -14.60 -17.43
CA ALA A 222 13.81 -13.30 -17.36
C ALA A 222 12.51 -13.25 -18.17
N GLN A 223 11.44 -12.72 -17.59
CA GLN A 223 10.15 -12.55 -18.29
C GLN A 223 9.54 -11.17 -18.07
N VAL A 224 9.05 -10.59 -19.18
CA VAL A 224 8.31 -9.33 -19.20
C VAL A 224 6.85 -9.61 -19.52
N TYR A 225 5.96 -9.17 -18.63
CA TYR A 225 4.52 -9.24 -18.79
C TYR A 225 3.98 -7.85 -19.07
N GLN A 226 3.20 -7.71 -20.15
CA GLN A 226 2.47 -6.49 -20.46
C GLN A 226 1.01 -6.69 -20.13
N LEU A 227 0.49 -5.93 -19.16
CA LEU A 227 -0.90 -6.01 -18.75
C LEU A 227 -1.79 -5.17 -19.69
N PRO A 228 -3.06 -5.55 -19.87
CA PRO A 228 -4.02 -4.75 -20.62
C PRO A 228 -4.38 -3.46 -19.86
N ASP A 229 -4.89 -2.49 -20.62
CA ASP A 229 -5.43 -1.24 -20.07
C ASP A 229 -6.81 -1.46 -19.43
N ALA A 230 -6.80 -2.05 -18.23
CA ALA A 230 -8.00 -2.42 -17.50
C ALA A 230 -7.83 -2.24 -15.99
N ALA A 231 -8.92 -1.87 -15.31
CA ALA A 231 -8.92 -1.68 -13.85
C ALA A 231 -8.40 -2.91 -13.09
N TRP A 232 -8.81 -4.11 -13.50
CA TRP A 232 -8.37 -5.36 -12.89
C TRP A 232 -6.85 -5.55 -12.95
N ALA A 233 -6.24 -5.18 -14.08
CA ALA A 233 -4.81 -5.28 -14.29
C ALA A 233 -4.05 -4.32 -13.39
N ARG A 234 -4.55 -3.09 -13.24
CA ARG A 234 -3.99 -2.08 -12.34
C ARG A 234 -4.06 -2.50 -10.88
N ARG A 235 -5.19 -3.08 -10.46
CA ARG A 235 -5.38 -3.63 -9.10
C ARG A 235 -4.40 -4.75 -8.79
N ILE A 236 -4.28 -5.74 -9.69
CA ILE A 236 -3.55 -6.98 -9.39
C ILE A 236 -2.05 -6.93 -9.69
N SER A 237 -1.57 -5.95 -10.45
CA SER A 237 -0.20 -5.87 -10.99
C SER A 237 0.90 -6.20 -9.97
N GLY A 238 0.90 -5.53 -8.81
CA GLY A 238 1.91 -5.74 -7.78
C GLY A 238 1.87 -7.15 -7.17
N MET A 239 0.66 -7.66 -6.94
CA MET A 239 0.44 -9.02 -6.40
C MET A 239 0.83 -10.08 -7.42
N PHE A 240 0.54 -9.84 -8.70
CA PHE A 240 0.94 -10.73 -9.79
C PHE A 240 2.47 -10.84 -9.89
N GLY A 241 3.19 -9.71 -9.83
CA GLY A 241 4.66 -9.71 -9.78
C GLY A 241 5.22 -10.52 -8.60
N ASN A 242 4.63 -10.39 -7.40
CA ASN A 242 5.02 -11.19 -6.25
C ASN A 242 4.71 -12.69 -6.43
N GLN A 243 3.55 -13.02 -7.01
CA GLN A 243 3.17 -14.42 -7.29
C GLN A 243 4.13 -15.07 -8.29
N LEU A 244 4.52 -14.34 -9.34
CA LEU A 244 5.51 -14.80 -10.33
C LEU A 244 6.85 -15.12 -9.66
N ALA A 245 7.40 -14.18 -8.87
CA ALA A 245 8.67 -14.37 -8.17
C ALA A 245 8.65 -15.56 -7.19
N ASN A 246 7.54 -15.79 -6.49
CA ASN A 246 7.40 -16.94 -5.59
C ASN A 246 7.28 -18.28 -6.34
N ARG A 247 6.62 -18.30 -7.51
CA ARG A 247 6.47 -19.52 -8.33
C ARG A 247 7.75 -19.88 -9.08
N HIS A 248 8.54 -18.88 -9.44
CA HIS A 248 9.78 -19.03 -10.20
C HIS A 248 10.93 -18.31 -9.48
N PRO A 249 11.46 -18.88 -8.37
CA PRO A 249 12.41 -18.19 -7.49
C PRO A 249 13.76 -17.88 -8.14
N ASP A 250 14.10 -18.53 -9.24
CA ASP A 250 15.33 -18.29 -10.01
C ASP A 250 15.13 -17.32 -11.19
N ARG A 251 13.91 -16.80 -11.40
CA ARG A 251 13.56 -15.97 -12.55
C ARG A 251 13.28 -14.53 -12.16
N ALA A 252 13.78 -13.61 -12.98
CA ALA A 252 13.44 -12.19 -12.89
C ALA A 252 12.12 -11.91 -13.63
N HIS A 253 11.33 -10.99 -13.07
CA HIS A 253 10.05 -10.60 -13.65
C HIS A 253 9.91 -9.08 -13.75
N ALA A 254 9.50 -8.61 -14.93
CA ALA A 254 9.00 -7.25 -15.11
C ALA A 254 7.50 -7.30 -15.44
N VAL A 255 6.70 -6.49 -14.74
CA VAL A 255 5.26 -6.33 -15.01
C VAL A 255 5.01 -4.88 -15.40
N LEU A 256 4.59 -4.69 -16.65
CA LEU A 256 4.28 -3.41 -17.27
C LEU A 256 2.78 -3.18 -17.18
N THR A 257 2.37 -2.12 -16.49
CA THR A 257 0.98 -1.74 -16.29
C THR A 257 0.73 -0.40 -16.95
N PRO A 258 -0.21 -0.30 -17.90
CA PRO A 258 -0.48 0.98 -18.56
C PRO A 258 -1.09 1.97 -17.56
N MET A 259 -0.77 3.24 -17.73
CA MET A 259 -1.37 4.35 -17.01
C MET A 259 -2.32 5.12 -17.94
N PRO A 260 -3.38 5.78 -17.42
CA PRO A 260 -4.30 6.56 -18.24
C PRO A 260 -3.64 7.67 -19.09
N GLY A 261 -2.44 8.15 -18.72
CA GLY A 261 -1.66 9.14 -19.48
C GLY A 261 -0.87 8.56 -20.66
N GLY A 262 -0.92 7.25 -20.86
CA GLY A 262 -0.16 6.53 -21.89
C GLY A 262 1.19 6.01 -21.42
N GLU A 263 1.74 6.50 -20.29
CA GLU A 263 2.95 5.95 -19.69
C GLU A 263 2.76 4.53 -19.13
N TRP A 264 3.87 3.86 -18.87
CA TRP A 264 3.90 2.57 -18.20
C TRP A 264 4.38 2.71 -16.77
N MET A 265 3.64 2.10 -15.85
CA MET A 265 4.15 1.76 -14.54
C MET A 265 4.85 0.41 -14.62
N VAL A 266 6.09 0.35 -14.16
CA VAL A 266 6.91 -0.87 -14.23
C VAL A 266 7.15 -1.39 -12.82
N SER A 267 6.87 -2.67 -12.60
CA SER A 267 7.30 -3.39 -11.40
C SER A 267 8.37 -4.42 -11.76
N ILE A 268 9.50 -4.39 -11.07
CA ILE A 268 10.63 -5.28 -11.28
C ILE A 268 10.79 -6.16 -10.04
N ARG A 269 10.94 -7.46 -10.25
CA ARG A 269 11.32 -8.45 -9.24
C ARG A 269 12.56 -9.17 -9.72
N ALA A 270 13.63 -9.08 -8.96
CA ALA A 270 14.80 -9.93 -9.14
C ALA A 270 14.45 -11.38 -8.72
N PRO A 271 15.24 -12.38 -9.15
CA PRO A 271 15.12 -13.73 -8.63
C PRO A 271 15.19 -13.74 -7.10
N LEU A 272 14.33 -14.50 -6.43
CA LEU A 272 14.37 -14.63 -4.97
C LEU A 272 15.68 -15.24 -4.48
N ASN A 273 16.23 -16.20 -5.23
CA ASN A 273 17.50 -16.85 -4.90
C ASN A 273 18.73 -15.99 -5.24
N ARG A 274 18.55 -14.90 -6.01
CA ARG A 274 19.60 -13.93 -6.39
C ARG A 274 19.03 -12.50 -6.31
N PRO A 275 18.75 -11.98 -5.10
CA PRO A 275 17.88 -10.82 -4.88
C PRO A 275 18.60 -9.47 -5.14
N THR A 276 19.19 -9.31 -6.31
CA THR A 276 19.99 -8.14 -6.71
C THR A 276 19.58 -7.60 -8.10
N GLY A 277 19.95 -6.36 -8.38
CA GLY A 277 19.82 -5.75 -9.71
C GLY A 277 18.53 -5.00 -10.01
N ALA A 278 17.43 -5.25 -9.28
CA ALA A 278 16.17 -4.57 -9.56
C ALA A 278 16.27 -3.05 -9.39
N ALA A 279 16.85 -2.58 -8.28
CA ALA A 279 17.05 -1.15 -8.01
C ALA A 279 18.02 -0.51 -9.02
N GLN A 280 19.15 -1.17 -9.29
CA GLN A 280 20.18 -0.68 -10.23
C GLN A 280 19.63 -0.48 -11.64
N LEU A 281 18.73 -1.38 -12.09
CA LEU A 281 18.04 -1.24 -13.36
C LEU A 281 17.02 -0.10 -13.32
N ALA A 282 16.19 -0.03 -12.27
CA ALA A 282 15.17 1.00 -12.16
C ALA A 282 15.78 2.42 -12.13
N GLU A 283 16.87 2.63 -11.40
CA GLU A 283 17.56 3.92 -11.26
C GLU A 283 18.11 4.49 -12.57
N GLN A 284 18.19 3.69 -13.64
CA GLN A 284 18.54 4.17 -14.98
C GLN A 284 17.42 5.00 -15.64
N PHE A 285 16.22 4.97 -15.07
CA PHE A 285 15.03 5.67 -15.57
C PHE A 285 14.62 6.78 -14.60
N THR A 286 14.14 7.91 -15.13
CA THR A 286 13.89 9.16 -14.38
C THR A 286 13.05 9.00 -13.11
N THR A 287 12.04 8.13 -13.15
CA THR A 287 11.11 7.92 -12.03
C THR A 287 11.32 6.57 -11.34
N GLY A 288 12.48 5.94 -11.59
CA GLY A 288 12.80 4.63 -11.08
C GLY A 288 13.51 4.63 -9.73
N GLY A 289 13.28 3.57 -8.96
CA GLY A 289 13.91 3.35 -7.67
C GLY A 289 13.32 2.15 -6.94
N GLY A 290 13.89 1.82 -5.77
CA GLY A 290 13.38 0.74 -4.94
C GLY A 290 14.47 0.06 -4.12
N ARG A 291 14.27 -1.22 -3.82
CA ARG A 291 15.22 -2.08 -3.09
C ARG A 291 15.92 -3.03 -4.04
N ALA A 292 17.04 -3.60 -3.59
CA ALA A 292 17.87 -4.50 -4.41
C ALA A 292 17.09 -5.62 -5.13
N ALA A 293 16.11 -6.21 -4.46
CA ALA A 293 15.31 -7.33 -4.97
C ALA A 293 13.99 -6.92 -5.65
N ALA A 294 13.50 -5.71 -5.38
CA ALA A 294 12.19 -5.25 -5.81
C ALA A 294 12.20 -3.74 -6.01
N ALA A 295 11.97 -3.32 -7.24
CA ALA A 295 12.02 -1.92 -7.64
C ALA A 295 10.90 -1.62 -8.64
N GLY A 296 10.78 -0.36 -9.04
CA GLY A 296 9.82 0.02 -10.06
C GLY A 296 10.13 1.37 -10.67
N ILE A 297 9.42 1.66 -11.75
CA ILE A 297 9.46 2.95 -12.46
C ILE A 297 8.02 3.47 -12.45
N ASN A 298 7.83 4.66 -11.88
CA ASN A 298 6.47 5.18 -11.66
C ASN A 298 5.81 5.70 -12.94
N ALA A 299 6.61 6.18 -13.89
CA ALA A 299 6.17 6.63 -15.20
C ALA A 299 7.30 6.43 -16.21
N LEU A 300 7.18 5.39 -17.02
CA LEU A 300 8.06 5.10 -18.15
C LEU A 300 7.38 5.56 -19.45
N PRO A 301 7.96 6.52 -20.20
CA PRO A 301 7.39 6.97 -21.46
C PRO A 301 7.25 5.83 -22.48
N PRO A 302 6.22 5.81 -23.34
CA PRO A 302 6.05 4.79 -24.37
C PRO A 302 7.28 4.61 -25.27
N ALA A 303 7.94 5.71 -25.61
CA ALA A 303 9.15 5.72 -26.44
C ALA A 303 10.36 5.05 -25.76
N SER A 304 10.35 4.90 -24.44
CA SER A 304 11.41 4.26 -23.66
C SER A 304 11.11 2.77 -23.36
N LEU A 305 9.99 2.24 -23.84
CA LEU A 305 9.57 0.87 -23.55
C LEU A 305 10.59 -0.16 -24.08
N SER A 306 11.04 -0.03 -25.32
CA SER A 306 12.04 -0.93 -25.91
C SER A 306 13.37 -0.83 -25.16
N THR A 307 13.82 0.38 -24.84
CA THR A 307 15.04 0.60 -24.06
C THR A 307 14.97 -0.09 -22.69
N PHE A 308 13.81 -0.02 -22.02
CA PHE A 308 13.59 -0.74 -20.77
C PHE A 308 13.64 -2.26 -20.95
N THR A 309 12.91 -2.80 -21.93
CA THR A 309 12.88 -4.25 -22.14
C THR A 309 14.25 -4.80 -22.51
N ASP A 310 15.00 -4.10 -23.35
CA ASP A 310 16.35 -4.50 -23.76
C ASP A 310 17.31 -4.48 -22.55
N ALA A 311 17.25 -3.43 -21.73
CA ALA A 311 18.07 -3.33 -20.51
C ALA A 311 17.71 -4.41 -19.48
N PHE A 312 16.41 -4.69 -19.29
CA PHE A 312 15.93 -5.74 -18.40
C PHE A 312 16.42 -7.11 -18.85
N MET A 313 16.26 -7.43 -20.12
CA MET A 313 16.68 -8.72 -20.68
C MET A 313 18.21 -8.85 -20.65
N ALA A 314 18.96 -7.82 -21.04
CA ALA A 314 20.42 -7.84 -20.97
C ALA A 314 20.94 -8.07 -19.54
N TYR A 315 20.28 -7.47 -18.54
CA TYR A 315 20.68 -7.65 -17.15
C TYR A 315 20.35 -9.05 -16.63
N PHE A 316 19.14 -9.57 -16.83
CA PHE A 316 18.71 -10.79 -16.14
C PHE A 316 18.83 -12.08 -16.96
N SER A 317 18.87 -11.99 -18.29
CA SER A 317 18.96 -13.19 -19.15
C SER A 317 20.38 -13.76 -19.21
N ALA A 318 21.39 -12.88 -19.08
CA ALA A 318 22.80 -13.22 -19.27
C ALA A 318 23.53 -13.71 -18.00
N HIS A 319 22.96 -13.53 -16.80
CA HIS A 319 23.62 -13.87 -15.52
C HIS A 319 23.23 -15.27 -15.01
N ALA A 320 23.22 -16.26 -15.90
CA ALA A 320 22.89 -17.65 -15.55
C ALA A 320 23.98 -18.35 -14.70
N ASP A 321 25.20 -17.82 -14.65
CA ASP A 321 26.35 -18.42 -13.96
C ASP A 321 26.54 -17.97 -12.51
#